data_AF-A0A445CVE4-F1
#
_entry.id   AF-A0A445CVE4-F1
#
_cell.length_a   1.000
_cell.length_b   1.000
_cell.length_c   1.000
_cell.angle_alpha   90.00
_cell.angle_beta   90.00
_cell.angle_gamma   90.00
#
_symmetry.space_group_name_H-M   'P 1'
#
loop_
_entity.id
_entity.type
_entity.pdbx_description
1 polymer ?
#
loop_
_entity_poly.entity_id
_entity_poly.type
_entity_poly.pdbx_seq_one_letter_code
_entity_poly.pdbx_strand_id
1 'polypeptide(L)'
;MSLKRRRTHAPKPALDDDVICEHCSSGDSPAELLLCDKCDRGYHLFCLRPILPSVPKGSWLCPSCSHSDTKKPKSFPLVQTKIIDFFRIKRSSEETLTSIQDVRKKRKRGSSVALLKKKKRKLLPFVPTEDPKRRLEQMASLATALMATKAVFSNELTYIPGMAPRSANCPALESGGMQVLSKEDTDTLNLCRTMMKRGECPPLMVVFDPLEGFTVEADRFIRDLTIITEYVGDVDFLKNRENDDGDSMMTLLSASNPSQTLVICPDKRSNIARFINGINNHTPGVTEWGKSPNTN
;
A
#
# COMPACT_ATOMS: atom_id res chain seq x y z
N MET A 1 72.66 1.75 13.97
CA MET A 1 71.88 0.80 14.81
C MET A 1 70.40 0.96 14.51
N SER A 2 69.83 0.05 13.71
CA SER A 2 68.40 0.08 13.32
C SER A 2 67.52 -0.45 14.43
N LEU A 3 66.66 0.40 15.00
CA LEU A 3 65.62 0.00 15.94
C LEU A 3 64.42 -0.57 15.19
N LYS A 4 64.39 -1.90 15.04
CA LYS A 4 63.25 -2.67 14.54
C LYS A 4 62.09 -2.56 15.54
N ARG A 5 61.07 -1.74 15.22
CA ARG A 5 59.78 -1.77 15.94
C ARG A 5 59.07 -3.09 15.62
N ARG A 6 59.02 -4.01 16.60
CA ARG A 6 58.24 -5.23 16.55
C ARG A 6 56.75 -4.85 16.50
N ARG A 7 56.07 -5.18 15.40
CA ARG A 7 54.59 -5.20 15.34
C ARG A 7 54.12 -6.37 16.20
N THR A 8 53.60 -6.08 17.38
CA THR A 8 52.83 -7.05 18.16
C THR A 8 51.47 -7.20 17.49
N HIS A 9 51.25 -8.32 16.80
CA HIS A 9 49.93 -8.72 16.35
C HIS A 9 49.09 -9.03 17.59
N ALA A 10 48.13 -8.16 17.89
CA ALA A 10 47.03 -8.51 18.78
C ALA A 10 46.22 -9.66 18.15
N PRO A 11 45.74 -10.64 18.92
CA PRO A 11 44.90 -11.70 18.38
C PRO A 11 43.60 -11.08 17.85
N LYS A 12 43.20 -11.43 16.63
CA LYS A 12 41.83 -11.18 16.18
C LYS A 12 40.87 -11.89 17.15
N PRO A 13 39.84 -11.23 17.69
CA PRO A 13 38.79 -11.95 18.39
C PRO A 13 38.12 -12.89 17.37
N ALA A 14 38.14 -14.18 17.67
CA ALA A 14 37.43 -15.21 16.93
C ALA A 14 35.95 -15.16 17.32
N LEU A 15 35.14 -14.49 16.51
CA LEU A 15 33.68 -14.59 16.53
C LEU A 15 33.20 -14.27 15.11
N ASP A 16 33.12 -15.29 14.26
CA ASP A 16 32.22 -15.33 13.10
C ASP A 16 31.80 -16.78 12.97
N ASP A 17 30.85 -17.20 13.80
CA ASP A 17 29.88 -18.17 13.30
C ASP A 17 29.10 -17.38 12.26
N ASP A 18 29.36 -17.64 10.97
CA ASP A 18 28.68 -16.98 9.85
C ASP A 18 27.16 -17.17 10.01
N VAL A 19 26.48 -16.19 10.60
CA VAL A 19 25.04 -16.29 10.84
C VAL A 19 24.34 -16.30 9.49
N ILE A 20 23.69 -17.43 9.19
CA ILE A 20 22.92 -17.60 7.96
C ILE A 20 21.48 -17.17 8.16
N CYS A 21 20.84 -16.76 7.06
CA CYS A 21 19.40 -16.54 7.07
C CYS A 21 18.65 -17.88 7.06
N GLU A 22 17.74 -18.06 8.01
CA GLU A 22 16.90 -19.28 8.13
C GLU A 22 15.96 -19.50 6.94
N HIS A 23 15.62 -18.44 6.19
CA HIS A 23 14.69 -18.53 5.07
C HIS A 23 15.37 -18.94 3.76
N CYS A 24 16.47 -18.27 3.39
CA CYS A 24 17.18 -18.54 2.14
C CYS A 24 18.42 -19.44 2.32
N SER A 25 18.77 -19.79 3.56
CA SER A 25 19.96 -20.58 3.92
C SER A 25 21.29 -19.96 3.43
N SER A 26 21.33 -18.63 3.22
CA SER A 26 22.53 -17.89 2.81
C SER A 26 22.98 -16.88 3.88
N GLY A 27 24.29 -16.69 4.02
CA GLY A 27 24.92 -15.63 4.81
C GLY A 27 25.29 -14.37 4.01
N ASP A 28 24.86 -14.29 2.74
CA ASP A 28 25.04 -13.09 1.90
C ASP A 28 24.36 -11.87 2.52
N SER A 29 24.68 -10.65 2.08
CA SER A 29 24.05 -9.40 2.58
C SER A 29 23.96 -9.29 4.12
N PRO A 30 25.06 -9.48 4.87
CA PRO A 30 25.03 -9.48 6.35
C PRO A 30 24.56 -8.14 6.94
N ALA A 31 24.70 -7.03 6.20
CA ALA A 31 24.20 -5.71 6.61
C ALA A 31 22.66 -5.61 6.67
N GLU A 32 21.96 -6.52 6.00
CA GLU A 32 20.49 -6.57 5.97
C GLU A 32 19.96 -7.81 6.71
N LEU A 33 20.81 -8.46 7.52
CA LEU A 33 20.46 -9.61 8.33
C LEU A 33 20.09 -9.17 9.74
N LEU A 34 18.89 -9.58 10.18
CA LEU A 34 18.31 -9.29 11.49
C LEU A 34 18.31 -10.55 12.36
N LEU A 35 18.70 -10.42 13.62
CA LEU A 35 18.66 -11.50 14.61
C LEU A 35 17.37 -11.44 15.43
N CYS A 36 16.83 -12.59 15.77
CA CYS A 36 15.71 -12.68 16.70
C CYS A 36 16.17 -12.56 18.15
N ASP A 37 15.60 -11.62 18.92
CA ASP A 37 16.00 -11.37 20.32
C ASP A 37 15.69 -12.51 21.31
N LYS A 38 15.02 -13.58 20.86
CA LYS A 38 14.68 -14.75 21.68
C LYS A 38 15.49 -16.00 21.34
N CYS A 39 15.90 -16.16 20.08
CA CYS A 39 16.53 -17.40 19.62
C CYS A 39 17.80 -17.18 18.79
N ASP A 40 18.21 -15.92 18.61
CA ASP A 40 19.42 -15.48 17.90
C ASP A 40 19.54 -15.94 16.44
N ARG A 41 18.49 -16.54 15.86
CA ARG A 41 18.45 -16.93 14.45
C ARG A 41 18.37 -15.71 13.53
N GLY A 42 19.10 -15.79 12.42
CA GLY A 42 19.22 -14.73 11.41
C GLY A 42 18.14 -14.77 10.33
N TYR A 43 17.68 -13.60 9.91
CA TYR A 43 16.73 -13.42 8.81
C TYR A 43 17.06 -12.15 8.02
N HIS A 44 17.18 -12.23 6.70
CA HIS A 44 17.26 -11.01 5.90
C HIS A 44 15.96 -10.22 5.97
N LEU A 45 16.06 -8.89 6.03
CA LEU A 45 14.90 -7.99 6.01
C LEU A 45 13.97 -8.27 4.81
N PHE A 46 14.55 -8.61 3.65
CA PHE A 46 13.83 -8.94 2.41
C PHE A 46 13.32 -10.40 2.32
N CYS A 47 13.83 -11.29 3.17
CA CYS A 47 13.34 -12.67 3.29
C CYS A 47 12.15 -12.80 4.24
N LEU A 48 11.90 -11.78 5.06
CA LEU A 48 10.74 -11.74 5.96
C LEU A 48 9.43 -11.54 5.21
N ARG A 49 8.35 -11.98 5.85
CA ARG A 49 6.96 -11.72 5.44
C ARG A 49 6.21 -11.15 6.66
N PRO A 50 5.61 -9.95 6.54
CA PRO A 50 5.82 -8.97 5.46
C PRO A 50 7.31 -8.56 5.36
N ILE A 51 7.74 -8.08 4.19
CA ILE A 51 9.11 -7.58 4.01
C ILE A 51 9.32 -6.39 4.92
N LEU A 52 10.44 -6.39 5.65
CA LEU A 52 10.81 -5.25 6.48
C LEU A 52 11.60 -4.23 5.63
N PRO A 53 11.18 -2.96 5.56
CA PRO A 53 11.92 -1.93 4.84
C PRO A 53 13.19 -1.49 5.58
N SER A 54 13.22 -1.70 6.90
CA SER A 54 14.34 -1.36 7.78
C SER A 54 14.28 -2.21 9.06
N VAL A 55 15.37 -2.18 9.83
CA VAL A 55 15.43 -2.84 11.15
C VAL A 55 14.38 -2.20 12.10
N PRO A 56 13.49 -2.98 12.73
CA PRO A 56 12.50 -2.47 13.67
C PRO A 56 13.13 -1.77 14.88
N LYS A 57 12.39 -0.81 15.45
CA LYS A 57 12.79 -0.13 16.68
C LYS A 57 12.34 -0.95 17.88
N GLY A 58 13.32 -1.52 18.59
CA GLY A 58 13.08 -2.35 19.76
C GLY A 58 13.12 -3.84 19.44
N SER A 59 12.55 -4.65 20.32
CA SER A 59 12.72 -6.09 20.22
C SER A 59 11.95 -6.69 19.04
N TRP A 60 12.61 -7.50 18.23
CA TRP A 60 12.03 -8.26 17.15
C TRP A 60 12.11 -9.76 17.42
N LEU A 61 10.97 -10.43 17.20
CA LEU A 61 10.84 -11.88 17.31
C LEU A 61 10.60 -12.47 15.93
N CYS A 62 11.35 -13.51 15.58
CA CYS A 62 11.13 -14.26 14.35
C CYS A 62 9.75 -14.92 14.34
N PRO A 63 9.23 -15.32 13.16
CA PRO A 63 7.93 -15.98 13.05
C PRO A 63 7.78 -17.14 14.04
N SER A 64 8.78 -18.01 14.13
CA SER A 64 8.79 -19.14 15.07
C SER A 64 8.67 -18.74 16.54
N CYS A 65 9.20 -17.57 16.92
CA CYS A 65 9.16 -17.05 18.29
C CYS A 65 7.91 -16.20 18.57
N SER A 66 7.28 -15.62 17.55
CA SER A 66 6.12 -14.73 17.67
C SER A 66 4.77 -15.47 17.55
N HIS A 67 4.75 -16.74 17.14
CA HIS A 67 3.54 -17.56 16.93
C HIS A 67 2.62 -17.81 18.15
N SER A 68 2.82 -17.14 19.29
CA SER A 68 1.89 -17.30 20.43
C SER A 68 0.58 -16.53 20.29
N ASP A 69 0.46 -15.52 19.41
CA ASP A 69 -0.70 -14.59 19.48
C ASP A 69 -1.24 -14.02 18.14
N THR A 70 -1.04 -14.66 16.98
CA THR A 70 -1.72 -14.23 15.74
C THR A 70 -3.19 -14.66 15.71
N LYS A 71 -4.01 -14.08 16.60
CA LYS A 71 -5.46 -14.27 16.59
C LYS A 71 -6.02 -13.60 15.35
N LYS A 72 -6.81 -14.34 14.56
CA LYS A 72 -7.55 -13.76 13.43
C LYS A 72 -8.32 -12.51 13.92
N PRO A 73 -8.30 -11.41 13.14
CA PRO A 73 -8.98 -10.19 13.53
C PRO A 73 -10.48 -10.44 13.68
N LYS A 74 -11.10 -9.81 14.68
CA LYS A 74 -12.55 -9.89 14.88
C LYS A 74 -13.25 -9.20 13.71
N SER A 75 -14.08 -9.95 12.98
CA SER A 75 -14.80 -9.44 11.81
C SER A 75 -15.71 -8.27 12.13
N PHE A 76 -15.73 -7.26 11.26
CA PHE A 76 -16.70 -6.19 11.29
C PHE A 76 -18.11 -6.75 11.05
N PRO A 77 -19.15 -6.33 11.81
CA PRO A 77 -20.50 -6.85 11.61
C PRO A 77 -21.04 -6.53 10.21
N LEU A 78 -21.55 -7.53 9.50
CA LEU A 78 -22.22 -7.37 8.20
C LEU A 78 -23.63 -6.78 8.35
N VAL A 79 -23.70 -5.57 8.90
CA VAL A 79 -24.94 -4.82 9.11
C VAL A 79 -24.85 -3.52 8.31
N GLN A 80 -25.74 -3.35 7.33
CA GLN A 80 -25.69 -2.25 6.37
C GLN A 80 -25.64 -0.86 7.03
N THR A 81 -26.42 -0.61 8.07
CA THR A 81 -26.40 0.68 8.79
C THR A 81 -25.03 0.96 9.40
N LYS A 82 -24.44 -0.03 10.09
CA LYS A 82 -23.10 0.10 10.67
C LYS A 82 -22.03 0.39 9.63
N ILE A 83 -22.13 -0.24 8.46
CA ILE A 83 -21.19 -0.02 7.34
C ILE A 83 -21.38 1.38 6.76
N ILE A 84 -22.62 1.81 6.51
CA ILE A 84 -22.94 3.17 6.02
C ILE A 84 -22.38 4.24 6.97
N ASP A 85 -22.59 4.06 8.27
CA ASP A 85 -22.13 4.99 9.29
C ASP A 85 -20.60 5.01 9.36
N PHE A 86 -19.95 3.84 9.31
CA PHE A 86 -18.50 3.70 9.36
C PHE A 86 -17.81 4.43 8.19
N PHE A 87 -18.34 4.27 6.97
CA PHE A 87 -17.79 4.89 5.76
C PHE A 87 -18.39 6.27 5.43
N ARG A 88 -19.30 6.79 6.25
CA ARG A 88 -20.03 8.05 6.03
C ARG A 88 -20.67 8.12 4.64
N ILE A 89 -21.27 7.01 4.19
CA ILE A 89 -21.87 6.89 2.87
C ILE A 89 -23.07 7.84 2.78
N LYS A 90 -23.08 8.70 1.76
CA LYS A 90 -24.20 9.59 1.50
C LYS A 90 -25.35 8.77 0.95
N ARG A 91 -26.44 8.67 1.71
CA ARG A 91 -27.70 8.11 1.20
C ARG A 91 -28.27 9.09 0.17
N SER A 92 -28.43 8.65 -1.06
CA SER A 92 -29.40 9.30 -1.94
C SER A 92 -30.78 9.03 -1.34
N SER A 93 -31.52 10.09 -1.02
CA SER A 93 -32.98 9.99 -0.86
C SER A 93 -33.58 9.28 -2.08
N GLU A 94 -34.64 8.50 -1.88
CA GLU A 94 -35.26 7.62 -2.86
C GLU A 94 -35.40 8.16 -4.29
N GLU A 95 -35.20 7.25 -5.24
CA GLU A 95 -35.79 7.18 -6.57
C GLU A 95 -35.73 8.43 -7.48
N THR A 96 -34.86 8.33 -8.49
CA THR A 96 -35.29 8.64 -9.85
C THR A 96 -34.91 7.47 -10.73
N LEU A 97 -35.83 6.51 -10.83
CA LEU A 97 -35.97 5.62 -11.97
C LEU A 97 -36.25 6.49 -13.21
N THR A 98 -35.23 7.14 -13.76
CA THR A 98 -35.21 7.71 -15.12
C THR A 98 -33.84 8.34 -15.38
N SER A 99 -32.97 7.58 -16.06
CA SER A 99 -32.10 8.05 -17.16
C SER A 99 -30.83 7.19 -17.26
N ILE A 100 -31.00 5.96 -17.78
CA ILE A 100 -29.92 5.20 -18.44
C ILE A 100 -30.34 4.92 -19.89
N GLN A 101 -30.92 5.90 -20.58
CA GLN A 101 -31.30 5.75 -22.00
C GLN A 101 -30.56 6.63 -22.99
N ASP A 102 -29.63 7.51 -22.59
CA ASP A 102 -29.05 8.49 -23.55
C ASP A 102 -27.54 8.42 -23.82
N VAL A 103 -26.95 7.22 -23.88
CA VAL A 103 -25.60 7.06 -24.50
C VAL A 103 -25.55 5.98 -25.59
N ARG A 104 -26.69 5.61 -26.19
CA ARG A 104 -26.73 4.70 -27.35
C ARG A 104 -27.52 5.27 -28.51
N LYS A 105 -26.95 6.26 -29.23
CA LYS A 105 -27.02 6.41 -30.71
C LYS A 105 -26.33 7.69 -31.18
N LYS A 106 -25.11 7.56 -31.69
CA LYS A 106 -24.63 8.40 -32.81
C LYS A 106 -23.51 7.66 -33.57
N ARG A 107 -23.91 6.71 -34.41
CA ARG A 107 -23.07 6.27 -35.54
C ARG A 107 -23.13 7.38 -36.59
N LYS A 108 -22.08 8.20 -36.68
CA LYS A 108 -21.78 8.94 -37.92
C LYS A 108 -20.64 8.23 -38.63
N ARG A 109 -20.94 7.66 -39.80
CA ARG A 109 -19.94 7.24 -40.78
C ARG A 109 -19.22 8.49 -41.26
N GLY A 110 -17.92 8.56 -41.02
CA GLY A 110 -17.02 9.51 -41.64
C GLY A 110 -15.78 8.74 -42.05
N SER A 111 -15.60 8.55 -43.36
CA SER A 111 -14.36 8.08 -43.94
C SER A 111 -13.32 9.19 -43.77
N SER A 112 -12.25 8.94 -43.02
CA SER A 112 -11.06 9.78 -43.06
C SER A 112 -9.83 8.98 -42.67
N VAL A 113 -8.77 9.24 -43.43
CA VAL A 113 -7.50 8.53 -43.51
C VAL A 113 -6.86 8.35 -42.13
N ALA A 114 -6.46 7.11 -41.85
CA ALA A 114 -5.84 6.71 -40.59
C ALA A 114 -4.42 7.29 -40.46
N LEU A 115 -4.33 8.47 -39.86
CA LEU A 115 -3.12 8.86 -39.13
C LEU A 115 -3.11 8.04 -37.83
N LEU A 116 -2.09 7.19 -37.66
CA LEU A 116 -1.80 6.45 -36.43
C LEU A 116 -1.56 7.44 -35.27
N LYS A 117 -2.64 7.97 -34.67
CA LYS A 117 -2.58 8.62 -33.37
C LYS A 117 -2.25 7.52 -32.38
N LYS A 118 -1.03 7.55 -31.82
CA LYS A 118 -0.64 6.72 -30.67
C LYS A 118 -1.79 6.76 -29.65
N LYS A 119 -2.41 5.62 -29.34
CA LYS A 119 -3.46 5.53 -28.30
C LYS A 119 -2.87 6.11 -27.02
N LYS A 120 -3.36 7.27 -26.59
CA LYS A 120 -2.99 7.82 -25.29
C LYS A 120 -3.48 6.82 -24.24
N ARG A 121 -2.57 6.39 -23.35
CA ARG A 121 -2.94 5.61 -22.16
C ARG A 121 -3.82 6.52 -21.31
N LYS A 122 -5.10 6.16 -21.17
CA LYS A 122 -6.12 6.93 -20.45
C LYS A 122 -6.54 6.14 -19.22
N LEU A 123 -6.69 6.80 -18.07
CA LEU A 123 -7.20 6.17 -16.86
C LEU A 123 -8.67 5.77 -17.03
N LEU A 124 -9.02 4.62 -16.46
CA LEU A 124 -10.38 4.10 -16.43
C LEU A 124 -10.94 4.14 -15.02
N PRO A 125 -12.25 4.42 -14.84
CA PRO A 125 -12.87 4.27 -13.54
C PRO A 125 -13.01 2.77 -13.20
N PHE A 126 -12.95 2.44 -11.92
CA PHE A 126 -13.27 1.08 -11.48
C PHE A 126 -14.74 0.75 -11.75
N VAL A 127 -15.04 -0.55 -11.83
CA VAL A 127 -16.40 -1.06 -11.97
C VAL A 127 -16.77 -1.77 -10.67
N PRO A 128 -17.68 -1.23 -9.85
CA PRO A 128 -18.11 -1.86 -8.61
C PRO A 128 -18.74 -3.22 -8.85
N THR A 129 -18.71 -4.09 -7.85
CA THR A 129 -19.49 -5.34 -7.89
C THR A 129 -20.98 -5.01 -7.96
N GLU A 130 -21.74 -5.67 -8.84
CA GLU A 130 -23.17 -5.38 -9.05
C GLU A 130 -24.03 -5.80 -7.85
N ASP A 131 -23.72 -6.96 -7.26
CA ASP A 131 -24.40 -7.47 -6.07
C ASP A 131 -24.15 -6.56 -4.84
N PRO A 132 -25.19 -5.91 -4.28
CA PRO A 132 -25.06 -5.08 -3.09
C PRO A 132 -24.56 -5.85 -1.86
N LYS A 133 -24.90 -7.14 -1.73
CA LYS A 133 -24.45 -7.95 -0.58
C LYS A 133 -22.94 -8.15 -0.64
N ARG A 134 -22.41 -8.55 -1.80
CA ARG A 134 -20.96 -8.66 -2.00
C ARG A 134 -20.23 -7.33 -1.80
N ARG A 135 -20.80 -6.19 -2.22
CA ARG A 135 -20.21 -4.87 -1.91
C ARG A 135 -20.16 -4.58 -0.40
N LEU A 136 -21.15 -5.00 0.37
CA LEU A 136 -21.13 -4.87 1.83
C LEU A 136 -20.02 -5.73 2.45
N GLU A 137 -19.80 -6.94 1.94
CA GLU A 137 -18.69 -7.80 2.37
C GLU A 137 -17.32 -7.16 2.08
N GLN A 138 -17.14 -6.61 0.88
CA GLN A 138 -15.93 -5.86 0.49
C GLN A 138 -15.66 -4.70 1.47
N MET A 139 -16.66 -3.87 1.74
CA MET A 139 -16.51 -2.76 2.68
C MET A 139 -16.28 -3.24 4.12
N ALA A 140 -16.95 -4.31 4.57
CA ALA A 140 -16.76 -4.86 5.90
C ALA A 140 -15.36 -5.47 6.09
N SER A 141 -14.77 -6.03 5.03
CA SER A 141 -13.39 -6.53 5.07
C SER A 141 -12.40 -5.39 5.36
N LEU A 142 -12.56 -4.24 4.69
CA LEU A 142 -11.77 -3.03 4.96
C LEU A 142 -12.03 -2.48 6.36
N ALA A 143 -13.29 -2.43 6.80
CA ALA A 143 -13.62 -1.96 8.15
C ALA A 143 -13.01 -2.86 9.24
N THR A 144 -12.94 -4.17 8.99
CA THR A 144 -12.27 -5.14 9.87
C THR A 144 -10.78 -4.82 10.01
N ALA A 145 -10.09 -4.58 8.90
CA ALA A 145 -8.67 -4.25 8.90
C ALA A 145 -8.39 -2.92 9.60
N LEU A 146 -9.15 -1.87 9.27
CA LEU A 146 -9.03 -0.56 9.90
C LEU A 146 -9.29 -0.63 11.42
N MET A 147 -10.29 -1.40 11.86
CA MET A 147 -10.54 -1.61 13.29
C MET A 147 -9.38 -2.35 13.97
N ALA A 148 -8.85 -3.40 13.35
CA ALA A 148 -7.73 -4.17 13.89
C ALA A 148 -6.46 -3.32 14.03
N THR A 149 -6.19 -2.44 13.06
CA THR A 149 -5.06 -1.50 13.10
C THR A 149 -5.37 -0.19 13.82
N LYS A 150 -6.58 -0.04 14.40
CA LYS A 150 -7.04 1.17 15.11
C LYS A 150 -6.98 2.45 14.27
N ALA A 151 -7.13 2.33 12.95
CA ALA A 151 -7.16 3.44 12.02
C ALA A 151 -8.60 3.90 11.75
N VAL A 152 -8.80 5.20 11.61
CA VAL A 152 -10.08 5.79 11.21
C VAL A 152 -10.14 5.84 9.69
N PHE A 153 -11.28 5.47 9.12
CA PHE A 153 -11.47 5.58 7.67
C PHE A 153 -11.38 7.04 7.20
N SER A 154 -10.57 7.28 6.16
CA SER A 154 -10.50 8.54 5.40
C SER A 154 -10.18 8.21 3.94
N ASN A 155 -10.83 8.90 3.00
CA ASN A 155 -10.50 8.87 1.57
C ASN A 155 -9.84 10.17 1.10
N GLU A 156 -9.27 10.94 2.02
CA GLU A 156 -8.67 12.24 1.75
C GLU A 156 -7.35 12.38 2.50
N LEU A 157 -6.42 13.14 1.92
CA LEU A 157 -5.24 13.63 2.62
C LEU A 157 -5.69 14.58 3.74
N THR A 158 -5.22 14.34 4.96
CA THR A 158 -5.57 15.13 6.13
C THR A 158 -4.40 15.97 6.61
N TYR A 159 -4.67 17.22 6.99
CA TYR A 159 -3.66 18.17 7.45
C TYR A 159 -3.98 18.56 8.89
N ILE A 160 -3.19 18.05 9.83
CA ILE A 160 -3.46 18.16 11.27
C ILE A 160 -2.64 19.30 11.86
N PRO A 161 -3.20 20.11 12.78
CA PRO A 161 -2.41 21.10 13.52
C PRO A 161 -1.19 20.45 14.19
N GLY A 162 -0.01 21.05 14.00
CA GLY A 162 1.27 20.50 14.46
C GLY A 162 1.99 19.60 13.45
N MET A 163 1.33 19.20 12.37
CA MET A 163 1.92 18.50 11.22
C MET A 163 2.09 19.47 10.04
N ALA A 164 2.35 18.96 8.83
CA ALA A 164 2.46 19.80 7.65
C ALA A 164 1.12 20.49 7.30
N PRO A 165 1.12 21.81 7.05
CA PRO A 165 -0.08 22.51 6.61
C PRO A 165 -0.37 22.20 5.14
N ARG A 166 -1.64 22.37 4.72
CA ARG A 166 -2.05 22.14 3.32
C ARG A 166 -1.27 22.99 2.31
N SER A 167 -0.86 24.20 2.71
CA SER A 167 -0.05 25.09 1.86
C SER A 167 1.36 24.57 1.58
N ALA A 168 1.88 23.65 2.40
CA ALA A 168 3.18 23.02 2.15
C ALA A 168 3.13 22.00 1.01
N ASN A 169 1.95 21.40 0.76
CA ASN A 169 1.75 20.47 -0.35
C ASN A 169 1.61 21.25 -1.67
N CYS A 170 2.74 21.64 -2.23
CA CYS A 170 2.84 22.39 -3.47
C CYS A 170 3.67 21.61 -4.50
N PRO A 171 3.08 21.14 -5.62
CA PRO A 171 3.78 20.31 -6.60
C PRO A 171 4.93 21.04 -7.32
N ALA A 172 4.96 22.37 -7.28
CA ALA A 172 6.06 23.17 -7.83
C ALA A 172 7.39 23.00 -7.06
N LEU A 173 7.34 22.43 -5.85
CA LEU A 173 8.52 22.15 -5.03
C LEU A 173 9.14 20.78 -5.35
N GLU A 174 8.48 19.93 -6.14
CA GLU A 174 8.97 18.59 -6.50
C GLU A 174 10.27 18.69 -7.30
N SER A 175 11.31 18.01 -6.82
CA SER A 175 12.60 17.96 -7.50
C SER A 175 12.45 17.19 -8.81
N GLY A 176 12.82 17.82 -9.94
CA GLY A 176 12.61 17.24 -11.27
C GLY A 176 11.20 17.45 -11.85
N GLY A 177 10.29 18.06 -11.09
CA GLY A 177 8.93 18.41 -11.52
C GLY A 177 7.93 17.24 -11.42
N MET A 178 6.65 17.60 -11.28
CA MET A 178 5.56 16.63 -11.13
C MET A 178 4.67 16.60 -12.37
N GLN A 179 4.34 15.40 -12.86
CA GLN A 179 3.42 15.24 -13.99
C GLN A 179 2.04 15.81 -13.64
N VAL A 180 1.48 16.62 -14.54
CA VAL A 180 0.13 17.15 -14.41
C VAL A 180 -0.88 16.14 -14.97
N LEU A 181 -1.89 15.80 -14.16
CA LEU A 181 -2.99 14.95 -14.58
C LEU A 181 -3.83 15.65 -15.66
N SER A 182 -4.19 14.93 -16.73
CA SER A 182 -5.02 15.51 -17.79
C SER A 182 -6.42 15.83 -17.27
N LYS A 183 -7.14 16.76 -17.93
CA LYS A 183 -8.54 17.05 -17.56
C LYS A 183 -9.42 15.78 -17.59
N GLU A 184 -9.23 14.95 -18.61
CA GLU A 184 -9.98 13.71 -18.79
C GLU A 184 -9.70 12.67 -17.69
N ASP A 185 -8.44 12.53 -17.27
CA ASP A 185 -8.07 11.64 -16.16
C ASP A 185 -8.52 12.22 -14.80
N THR A 186 -8.52 13.55 -14.66
CA THR A 186 -9.04 14.26 -13.49
C THR A 186 -10.55 14.02 -13.34
N ASP A 187 -11.31 14.10 -14.43
CA ASP A 187 -12.73 13.79 -14.44
C ASP A 187 -12.99 12.32 -14.08
N THR A 188 -12.12 11.41 -14.55
CA THR A 188 -12.19 9.98 -14.22
C THR A 188 -11.92 9.71 -12.73
N LEU A 189 -10.94 10.38 -12.14
CA LEU A 189 -10.66 10.32 -10.70
C LEU A 189 -11.82 10.88 -9.88
N ASN A 190 -12.39 12.01 -10.29
CA ASN A 190 -13.55 12.63 -9.62
C ASN A 190 -14.81 11.74 -9.68
N LEU A 191 -15.01 11.02 -10.78
CA LEU A 191 -16.06 10.00 -10.88
C LEU A 191 -15.84 8.90 -9.83
N CYS A 192 -14.63 8.35 -9.73
CA CYS A 192 -14.29 7.33 -8.72
C CYS A 192 -14.54 7.81 -7.29
N ARG A 193 -14.15 9.06 -6.96
CA ARG A 193 -14.42 9.67 -5.65
C ARG A 193 -15.92 9.79 -5.37
N THR A 194 -16.71 10.17 -6.36
CA THR A 194 -18.17 10.30 -6.23
C THR A 194 -18.82 8.95 -6.00
N MET A 195 -18.35 7.91 -6.70
CA MET A 195 -18.79 6.52 -6.51
C MET A 195 -18.51 6.03 -5.08
N MET A 196 -17.30 6.25 -4.55
CA MET A 196 -16.99 5.86 -3.17
C MET A 196 -17.87 6.58 -2.15
N LYS A 197 -18.20 7.86 -2.36
CA LYS A 197 -19.10 8.64 -1.49
C LYS A 197 -20.52 8.07 -1.41
N ARG A 198 -20.96 7.30 -2.41
CA ARG A 198 -22.27 6.61 -2.45
C ARG A 198 -22.19 5.12 -2.13
N GLY A 199 -21.06 4.62 -1.64
CA GLY A 199 -20.88 3.21 -1.27
C GLY A 199 -20.57 2.28 -2.45
N GLU A 200 -20.21 2.84 -3.61
CA GLU A 200 -19.69 2.10 -4.74
C GLU A 200 -18.16 2.09 -4.67
N CYS A 201 -17.61 0.99 -4.16
CA CYS A 201 -16.17 0.78 -4.01
C CYS A 201 -15.58 -0.02 -5.19
N PRO A 202 -14.26 0.08 -5.43
CA PRO A 202 -13.56 -0.85 -6.30
C PRO A 202 -13.75 -2.30 -5.79
N PRO A 203 -13.79 -3.31 -6.68
CA PRO A 203 -14.08 -4.69 -6.29
C PRO A 203 -12.84 -5.34 -5.65
N LEU A 204 -12.56 -4.94 -4.41
CA LEU A 204 -11.39 -5.35 -3.63
C LEU A 204 -11.84 -5.98 -2.31
N MET A 205 -11.09 -6.97 -1.86
CA MET A 205 -11.25 -7.60 -0.55
C MET A 205 -9.96 -7.41 0.26
N VAL A 206 -10.09 -7.02 1.52
CA VAL A 206 -8.98 -7.08 2.47
C VAL A 206 -9.00 -8.45 3.14
N VAL A 207 -7.90 -9.19 3.04
CA VAL A 207 -7.77 -10.55 3.55
C VAL A 207 -6.64 -10.60 4.58
N PHE A 208 -6.80 -11.40 5.63
CA PHE A 208 -5.75 -11.60 6.63
C PHE A 208 -4.98 -12.87 6.32
N ASP A 209 -3.69 -12.71 6.02
CA ASP A 209 -2.71 -13.76 5.89
C ASP A 209 -1.85 -13.84 7.17
N PRO A 210 -1.64 -15.03 7.77
CA PRO A 210 -0.83 -15.15 8.99
C PRO A 210 0.64 -14.76 8.84
N LEU A 211 1.18 -14.77 7.61
CA LEU A 211 2.56 -14.40 7.31
C LEU A 211 2.64 -12.94 6.85
N GLU A 212 1.74 -12.51 5.96
CA GLU A 212 1.82 -11.16 5.36
C GLU A 212 1.00 -10.10 6.12
N GLY A 213 0.15 -10.51 7.07
CA GLY A 213 -0.78 -9.62 7.74
C GLY A 213 -2.00 -9.31 6.86
N PHE A 214 -2.45 -8.06 6.83
CA PHE A 214 -3.55 -7.68 5.95
C PHE A 214 -3.05 -7.45 4.53
N THR A 215 -3.67 -8.13 3.57
CA THR A 215 -3.40 -8.04 2.14
C THR A 215 -4.66 -7.58 1.39
N VAL A 216 -4.50 -7.14 0.14
CA VAL A 216 -5.63 -6.72 -0.71
C VAL A 216 -5.67 -7.57 -1.97
N GLU A 217 -6.83 -8.18 -2.22
CA GLU A 217 -7.09 -9.03 -3.37
C GLU A 217 -8.15 -8.39 -4.26
N ALA A 218 -8.03 -8.62 -5.58
CA ALA A 218 -9.09 -8.27 -6.51
C ALA A 218 -10.23 -9.29 -6.40
N ASP A 219 -11.41 -8.84 -6.00
CA ASP A 219 -12.61 -9.68 -5.88
C ASP A 219 -13.23 -10.01 -7.25
N ARG A 220 -12.86 -9.23 -8.26
CA ARG A 220 -13.25 -9.41 -9.67
C ARG A 220 -12.14 -8.93 -10.58
N PHE A 221 -12.25 -9.27 -11.87
CA PHE A 221 -11.34 -8.76 -12.89
C PHE A 221 -11.32 -7.22 -12.93
N ILE A 222 -10.11 -6.65 -12.86
CA ILE A 222 -9.86 -5.22 -12.98
C ILE A 222 -9.09 -5.00 -14.29
N ARG A 223 -9.62 -4.13 -15.16
CA ARG A 223 -8.99 -3.82 -16.45
C ARG A 223 -7.68 -3.06 -16.25
N ASP A 224 -6.74 -3.24 -17.17
CA ASP A 224 -5.55 -2.38 -17.25
C ASP A 224 -5.94 -0.89 -17.30
N LEU A 225 -5.10 -0.05 -16.70
CA LEU A 225 -5.29 1.40 -16.52
C LEU A 225 -6.49 1.81 -15.64
N THR A 226 -7.09 0.89 -14.89
CA THR A 226 -8.17 1.22 -13.94
C THR A 226 -7.62 1.89 -12.67
N ILE A 227 -8.20 3.02 -12.28
CA ILE A 227 -7.94 3.66 -10.97
C ILE A 227 -8.41 2.71 -9.87
N ILE A 228 -7.49 2.32 -8.99
CA ILE A 228 -7.79 1.47 -7.83
C ILE A 228 -8.25 2.33 -6.65
N THR A 229 -7.34 3.14 -6.11
CA THR A 229 -7.60 4.06 -5.00
C THR A 229 -6.46 5.07 -4.90
N GLU A 230 -6.71 6.21 -4.24
CA GLU A 230 -5.66 7.13 -3.83
C GLU A 230 -4.99 6.63 -2.56
N TYR A 231 -3.68 6.86 -2.41
CA TYR A 231 -2.97 6.67 -1.15
C TYR A 231 -3.22 7.89 -0.26
N VAL A 232 -3.77 7.67 0.94
CA VAL A 232 -4.25 8.76 1.81
C VAL A 232 -3.87 8.54 3.26
N GLY A 233 -3.81 9.63 4.00
CA GLY A 233 -3.48 9.66 5.42
C GLY A 233 -3.11 11.08 5.85
N ASP A 234 -2.55 11.19 7.05
CA ASP A 234 -2.07 12.47 7.55
C ASP A 234 -0.80 12.90 6.80
N VAL A 235 -0.76 14.15 6.36
CA VAL A 235 0.41 14.71 5.70
C VAL A 235 1.34 15.33 6.73
N ASP A 236 2.60 14.90 6.72
CA ASP A 236 3.64 15.43 7.60
C ASP A 236 4.93 15.73 6.84
N PHE A 237 5.84 16.45 7.49
CA PHE A 237 7.20 16.57 7.00
C PHE A 237 7.98 15.29 7.31
N LEU A 238 8.80 14.83 6.35
CA LEU A 238 9.63 13.63 6.52
C LEU A 238 10.53 13.71 7.76
N LYS A 239 11.13 14.88 8.02
CA LYS A 239 11.97 15.13 9.22
C LYS A 239 11.24 14.87 10.54
N ASN A 240 9.91 15.02 10.59
CA ASN A 240 9.12 14.76 11.80
C ASN A 240 8.90 13.26 12.03
N ARG A 241 9.24 12.43 11.04
CA ARG A 241 8.97 10.99 10.98
C ARG A 241 10.24 10.13 10.89
N GLU A 242 11.43 10.72 11.03
CA GLU A 242 12.70 9.98 11.09
C GLU A 242 12.68 8.90 12.19
N ASN A 243 12.01 9.22 13.30
CA ASN A 243 11.85 8.32 14.44
C ASN A 243 10.54 7.52 14.44
N ASP A 244 9.74 7.57 13.38
CA ASP A 244 8.50 6.79 13.23
C ASP A 244 8.78 5.29 12.98
N ASP A 245 7.93 4.41 13.49
CA ASP A 245 7.97 2.95 13.34
C ASP A 245 6.91 2.43 12.34
N GLY A 246 6.15 3.33 11.71
CA GLY A 246 5.13 3.03 10.73
C GLY A 246 5.71 2.38 9.47
N ASP A 247 5.22 1.18 9.15
CA ASP A 247 5.56 0.37 7.98
C ASP A 247 4.89 0.86 6.67
N SER A 248 3.96 1.81 6.78
CA SER A 248 3.05 2.21 5.70
C SER A 248 3.27 3.68 5.27
N MET A 249 4.43 4.28 5.53
CA MET A 249 4.67 5.66 5.05
C MET A 249 4.83 5.71 3.53
N MET A 250 4.24 6.72 2.90
CA MET A 250 4.35 6.94 1.45
C MET A 250 4.84 8.36 1.16
N THR A 251 5.83 8.50 0.29
CA THR A 251 6.31 9.83 -0.12
C THR A 251 5.23 10.57 -0.90
N LEU A 252 4.97 11.83 -0.52
CA LEU A 252 4.02 12.71 -1.21
C LEU A 252 4.72 13.71 -2.12
N LEU A 253 5.83 14.27 -1.65
CA LEU A 253 6.57 15.35 -2.30
C LEU A 253 8.05 15.23 -1.92
N SER A 254 8.92 15.07 -2.92
CA SER A 254 10.38 15.05 -2.76
C SER A 254 10.96 16.40 -3.15
N ALA A 255 11.09 17.29 -2.17
CA ALA A 255 11.59 18.64 -2.40
C ALA A 255 13.13 18.69 -2.42
N SER A 256 13.70 19.61 -3.20
CA SER A 256 15.16 19.82 -3.21
C SER A 256 15.73 20.23 -1.85
N ASN A 257 14.92 20.89 -1.01
CA ASN A 257 15.23 21.10 0.40
C ASN A 257 14.60 19.97 1.24
N PRO A 258 15.40 19.11 1.90
CA PRO A 258 14.88 17.98 2.68
C PRO A 258 13.87 18.39 3.76
N SER A 259 14.00 19.59 4.32
CA SER A 259 13.09 20.09 5.37
C SER A 259 11.67 20.39 4.87
N GLN A 260 11.46 20.42 3.55
CA GLN A 260 10.17 20.62 2.88
C GLN A 260 9.60 19.32 2.27
N THR A 261 10.31 18.20 2.39
CA THR A 261 9.84 16.90 1.89
C THR A 261 8.65 16.43 2.72
N LEU A 262 7.62 15.92 2.05
CA LEU A 262 6.37 15.50 2.67
C LEU A 262 6.13 14.00 2.52
N VAL A 263 5.52 13.42 3.55
CA VAL A 263 5.09 12.02 3.61
C VAL A 263 3.62 11.93 4.00
N ILE A 264 2.96 10.88 3.52
CA ILE A 264 1.63 10.44 3.93
C ILE A 264 1.83 9.39 5.02
N CYS A 265 1.19 9.61 6.18
CA CYS A 265 1.21 8.75 7.34
C CYS A 265 -0.20 8.16 7.53
N PRO A 266 -0.45 6.90 7.13
CA PRO A 266 -1.78 6.30 7.21
C PRO A 266 -2.07 5.64 8.57
N ASP A 267 -1.24 5.91 9.59
CA ASP A 267 -1.27 5.33 10.95
C ASP A 267 -2.59 5.58 11.67
N LYS A 268 -3.07 6.83 11.66
CA LYS A 268 -4.30 7.23 12.36
C LYS A 268 -5.53 7.30 11.46
N ARG A 269 -5.33 7.72 10.21
CA ARG A 269 -6.39 7.91 9.21
C ARG A 269 -5.95 7.31 7.89
N SER A 270 -6.77 6.46 7.28
CA SER A 270 -6.39 5.77 6.03
C SER A 270 -7.58 5.12 5.31
N ASN A 271 -7.29 4.58 4.13
CA ASN A 271 -8.19 3.73 3.36
C ASN A 271 -7.50 2.40 3.02
N ILE A 272 -8.06 1.68 2.04
CA ILE A 272 -7.55 0.39 1.59
C ILE A 272 -6.14 0.42 1.03
N ALA A 273 -5.65 1.57 0.55
CA ALA A 273 -4.36 1.68 -0.13
C ALA A 273 -3.18 1.22 0.74
N ARG A 274 -3.27 1.45 2.06
CA ARG A 274 -2.19 1.08 2.99
C ARG A 274 -2.01 -0.44 3.17
N PHE A 275 -3.00 -1.23 2.77
CA PHE A 275 -2.98 -2.70 2.89
C PHE A 275 -2.61 -3.40 1.58
N ILE A 276 -2.27 -2.64 0.53
CA ILE A 276 -1.83 -3.21 -0.74
C ILE A 276 -0.36 -3.64 -0.60
N ASN A 277 -0.08 -4.92 -0.82
CA ASN A 277 1.26 -5.48 -0.65
C ASN A 277 2.25 -4.98 -1.70
N GLY A 278 3.51 -4.82 -1.29
CA GLY A 278 4.64 -4.60 -2.18
C GLY A 278 5.18 -5.91 -2.77
N ILE A 279 5.97 -5.79 -3.83
CA ILE A 279 6.73 -6.91 -4.39
C ILE A 279 8.11 -7.03 -3.72
N ASN A 280 8.69 -8.23 -3.75
CA ASN A 280 10.08 -8.40 -3.35
C ASN A 280 11.04 -7.97 -4.46
N ASN A 281 11.73 -6.84 -4.26
CA ASN A 281 12.70 -6.31 -5.23
C ASN A 281 14.08 -7.02 -5.19
N HIS A 282 14.31 -7.92 -4.23
CA HIS A 282 15.60 -8.62 -4.06
C HIS A 282 15.62 -10.00 -4.72
N THR A 283 14.46 -10.53 -5.09
CA THR A 283 14.35 -11.80 -5.81
C THR A 283 14.06 -11.52 -7.28
N PRO A 284 14.93 -11.93 -8.24
CA PRO A 284 14.57 -11.93 -9.65
C PRO A 284 13.36 -12.85 -9.82
N GLY A 285 12.19 -12.26 -10.11
CA GLY A 285 10.91 -12.96 -9.96
C GLY A 285 10.78 -14.23 -10.80
N VAL A 286 10.21 -15.27 -10.20
CA VAL A 286 9.49 -16.31 -10.93
C VAL A 286 8.28 -15.64 -11.57
N THR A 287 8.36 -15.34 -12.86
CA THR A 287 7.29 -14.68 -13.63
C THR A 287 6.13 -15.61 -14.02
N GLU A 288 5.91 -16.72 -13.32
CA GLU A 288 4.81 -17.64 -13.62
C GLU A 288 3.57 -17.34 -12.76
N TRP A 289 2.89 -16.24 -13.07
CA TRP A 289 1.46 -16.12 -12.74
C TRP A 289 0.68 -17.00 -13.71
N GLY A 290 0.16 -18.14 -13.24
CA GLY A 290 -0.94 -18.85 -13.92
C GLY A 290 -0.75 -20.30 -14.33
N LYS A 291 0.08 -21.11 -13.65
CA LYS A 291 -0.03 -22.58 -13.78
C LYS A 291 -0.52 -23.18 -12.47
N SER A 292 -1.80 -23.56 -12.45
CA SER A 292 -2.27 -24.60 -11.53
C SER A 292 -1.35 -25.81 -11.67
N PRO A 293 -0.90 -26.44 -10.57
CA PRO A 293 -0.18 -27.70 -10.68
C PRO A 293 -1.15 -28.71 -11.30
N ASN A 294 -0.82 -29.16 -12.51
CA ASN A 294 -1.47 -30.32 -13.10
C ASN A 294 -1.31 -31.47 -12.13
N THR A 295 -2.44 -31.97 -11.65
CA THR A 295 -2.58 -33.31 -11.11
C THR A 295 -2.14 -34.30 -12.18
N ASN A 296 -1.07 -35.03 -11.92
CA ASN A 296 -0.85 -36.39 -12.42
C ASN A 296 -0.73 -37.30 -11.22
#